data_AF-A0A437LY57-F1
#
_entry.id   AF-A0A437LY57-F1
#
_cell.length_a   1.000
_cell.length_b   1.000
_cell.length_c   1.000
_cell.angle_alpha   90.00
_cell.angle_beta   90.00
_cell.angle_gamma   90.00
#
_symmetry.space_group_name_H-M   'P 1'
#
loop_
_entity.id
_entity.type
_entity.pdbx_description
1 polymer ?
#
loop_
_entity_poly.entity_id
_entity_poly.type
_entity_poly.pdbx_seq_one_letter_code
_entity_poly.pdbx_strand_id
1 'polypeptide(L)'
;MAHFQILYPHSATEWRAITADSWLASACDRQCLWASFEEAETARRKLLERSPATPLRIGLADAEPGDLDWQTREKLRFVDGTYAATPWHDEDWYQARHDAHFCHVSTEQAGKIAFTENAAKGQADRQLVMSPGRYLHRFFSDHLDNNAVETWCARLSVQLEENVLRITQDADEIEDVYVGGPASCMAHGADDFDSWCHPTRVYAGPDTALAYIGARNDAKARCVVWPGRQIYTNIYGDVSRLRLLLENAGYAQGSLNGARVRRIMDGEDFVVPYIDAGGDLDDDGDFLVIGHGGICSENTNGLGHRAWYCPRCDSDASPYEEVYRTDGGSETWCASCFDNHTVYCDHNGRSYSDEESFVTVYADTGECTVIEEDAESFGAVYLEDRSEWWASVCCRQCDASGAWFHAEDLTEYHDEWLSEAFLPKPFDDDDPDLAQAHVQAYRRLQSYGDQAVHDKPETSVPDGLADRIVPGAPARARHPACAGLPTFVLVPADRVAPHAGV
;
A
#
# COMPACT_ATOMS: atom_id res chain seq x y z
N MET A 1 66.83 -29.30 -24.40
CA MET A 1 66.32 -28.33 -23.41
C MET A 1 65.41 -27.40 -24.19
N ALA A 2 64.17 -27.22 -23.73
CA ALA A 2 63.25 -26.31 -24.39
C ALA A 2 63.71 -24.86 -24.16
N HIS A 3 63.70 -24.06 -25.22
CA HIS A 3 63.90 -22.62 -25.13
C HIS A 3 62.55 -21.91 -25.28
N PHE A 4 62.36 -20.88 -24.48
CA PHE A 4 61.17 -20.04 -24.49
C PHE A 4 61.46 -18.75 -25.24
N GLN A 5 60.43 -18.18 -25.85
CA GLN A 5 60.48 -16.90 -26.55
C GLN A 5 59.23 -16.08 -26.21
N ILE A 6 59.36 -14.76 -26.20
CA ILE A 6 58.20 -13.86 -26.04
C ILE A 6 57.72 -13.47 -27.44
N LEU A 7 56.42 -13.60 -27.65
CA LEU A 7 55.74 -13.32 -28.89
C LEU A 7 54.89 -12.06 -28.77
N TYR A 8 54.86 -11.27 -29.83
CA TYR A 8 53.97 -10.12 -30.00
C TYR A 8 53.06 -10.32 -31.22
N PRO A 9 51.84 -9.76 -31.22
CA PRO A 9 50.91 -9.89 -32.33
C PRO A 9 51.43 -9.06 -33.50
N HIS A 10 51.69 -9.72 -34.64
CA HIS A 10 51.99 -9.06 -35.90
C HIS A 10 50.71 -8.83 -36.73
N SER A 11 49.75 -9.75 -36.62
CA SER A 11 48.41 -9.64 -37.22
C SER A 11 47.38 -10.36 -36.33
N ALA A 12 46.12 -10.42 -36.76
CA ALA A 12 45.06 -11.13 -36.05
C ALA A 12 45.36 -12.63 -35.85
N THR A 13 46.18 -13.22 -36.72
CA THR A 13 46.49 -14.67 -36.71
C THR A 13 47.98 -14.97 -36.60
N GLU A 14 48.84 -13.96 -36.71
CA GLU A 14 50.29 -14.15 -36.73
C GLU A 14 50.95 -13.52 -35.51
N TRP A 15 51.74 -14.32 -34.80
CA TRP A 15 52.55 -13.92 -33.67
C TRP A 15 54.02 -14.03 -34.04
N ARG A 16 54.83 -13.01 -33.71
CA ARG A 16 56.26 -12.97 -34.02
C ARG A 16 57.09 -12.89 -32.76
N ALA A 17 58.28 -13.50 -32.81
CA ALA A 17 59.24 -13.42 -31.72
C ALA A 17 59.72 -11.97 -31.53
N ILE A 18 59.82 -11.54 -30.28
CA ILE A 18 60.53 -10.31 -29.93
C ILE A 18 62.02 -10.53 -30.22
N THR A 19 62.56 -9.71 -31.12
CA THR A 19 64.00 -9.62 -31.37
C THR A 19 64.58 -8.47 -30.56
N ALA A 20 65.88 -8.53 -30.25
CA ALA A 20 66.58 -7.47 -29.53
C ALA A 20 66.33 -6.07 -30.13
N ASP A 21 66.26 -5.98 -31.46
CA ASP A 21 66.07 -4.73 -32.20
C ASP A 21 64.68 -4.09 -32.00
N SER A 22 63.66 -4.87 -31.63
CA SER A 22 62.32 -4.33 -31.39
C SER A 22 62.18 -3.57 -30.05
N TRP A 23 63.18 -3.67 -29.15
CA TRP A 23 63.12 -3.02 -27.83
C TRP A 23 64.43 -2.37 -27.33
N LEU A 24 65.62 -2.68 -27.88
CA LEU A 24 66.89 -2.09 -27.45
C LEU A 24 67.86 -1.89 -28.63
N ALA A 25 68.27 -0.64 -28.86
CA ALA A 25 69.31 -0.32 -29.82
C ALA A 25 70.67 -0.92 -29.41
N SER A 26 71.01 -2.10 -29.93
CA SER A 26 72.38 -2.48 -30.30
C SER A 26 72.40 -3.73 -31.19
N ALA A 27 72.14 -3.50 -32.49
CA ALA A 27 72.64 -4.23 -33.66
C ALA A 27 72.94 -5.73 -33.45
N CYS A 28 71.90 -6.55 -33.32
CA CYS A 28 71.96 -7.97 -33.61
C CYS A 28 70.55 -8.52 -33.82
N ASP A 29 70.30 -9.11 -35.00
CA ASP A 29 69.13 -9.94 -35.39
C ASP A 29 69.05 -11.24 -34.56
N ARG A 30 69.24 -11.16 -33.25
CA ARG A 30 69.17 -12.30 -32.34
C ARG A 30 67.81 -12.31 -31.65
N GLN A 31 67.07 -13.36 -31.94
CA GLN A 31 65.89 -13.77 -31.18
C GLN A 31 66.26 -13.91 -29.71
N CYS A 32 65.48 -13.28 -28.83
CA CYS A 32 65.65 -13.45 -27.40
C CYS A 32 65.08 -14.81 -26.99
N LEU A 33 65.95 -15.67 -26.47
CA LEU A 33 65.60 -17.00 -25.97
C LEU A 33 65.90 -17.08 -24.48
N TRP A 34 65.00 -17.72 -23.73
CA TRP A 34 65.11 -17.93 -22.29
C TRP A 34 65.24 -19.42 -21.99
N ALA A 35 66.04 -19.76 -20.97
CA ALA A 35 66.35 -21.14 -20.64
C ALA A 35 65.25 -21.82 -19.80
N SER A 36 64.36 -21.03 -19.19
CA SER A 36 63.21 -21.50 -18.44
C SER A 36 61.98 -20.63 -18.69
N PHE A 37 60.80 -21.18 -18.37
CA PHE A 37 59.54 -20.45 -18.43
C PHE A 37 59.54 -19.27 -17.45
N GLU A 38 60.09 -19.46 -16.25
CA GLU A 38 60.15 -18.46 -15.18
C GLU A 38 60.98 -17.24 -15.60
N GLU A 39 62.09 -17.45 -16.31
CA GLU A 39 62.90 -16.38 -16.87
C GLU A 39 62.14 -15.62 -17.97
N ALA A 40 61.47 -16.36 -18.86
CA ALA A 40 60.65 -15.78 -19.93
C ALA A 40 59.47 -14.96 -19.39
N GLU A 41 58.78 -15.46 -18.36
CA GLU A 41 57.66 -14.78 -17.71
C GLU A 41 58.11 -13.57 -16.92
N THR A 42 59.27 -13.64 -16.24
CA THR A 42 59.87 -12.47 -15.60
C THR A 42 60.20 -11.37 -16.62
N ALA A 43 60.73 -11.75 -17.79
CA ALA A 43 60.99 -10.82 -18.87
C ALA A 43 59.70 -10.25 -19.48
N ARG A 44 58.68 -11.09 -19.69
CA ARG A 44 57.35 -10.67 -20.18
C ARG A 44 56.68 -9.67 -19.25
N ARG A 45 56.70 -9.90 -17.93
CA ARG A 45 56.14 -8.94 -16.95
C ARG A 45 56.84 -7.59 -17.00
N LYS A 46 58.18 -7.57 -17.06
CA LYS A 46 58.95 -6.32 -17.23
C LYS A 46 58.61 -5.58 -18.53
N LEU A 47 58.27 -6.30 -19.60
CA LEU A 47 57.82 -5.69 -20.84
C LEU A 47 56.41 -5.11 -20.72
N LEU A 48 55.48 -5.83 -20.07
CA LEU A 48 54.12 -5.36 -19.80
C LEU A 48 54.09 -4.13 -18.88
N GLU A 49 54.98 -4.05 -17.88
CA GLU A 49 55.14 -2.85 -17.04
C GLU A 49 55.48 -1.60 -17.88
N ARG A 50 56.21 -1.77 -18.97
CA ARG A 50 56.63 -0.67 -19.87
C ARG A 50 55.61 -0.39 -20.98
N SER A 51 54.87 -1.40 -21.41
CA SER A 51 53.82 -1.27 -22.43
C SER A 51 52.61 -2.14 -22.06
N PRO A 52 51.73 -1.64 -21.17
CA PRO A 52 50.60 -2.42 -20.66
C PRO A 52 49.58 -2.78 -21.74
N ALA A 53 49.51 -1.98 -22.82
CA ALA A 53 48.56 -2.17 -23.90
C ALA A 53 49.01 -3.20 -24.95
N THR A 54 50.26 -3.69 -24.90
CA THR A 54 50.78 -4.63 -25.89
C THR A 54 50.44 -6.06 -25.49
N PRO A 55 49.69 -6.82 -26.30
CA PRO A 55 49.45 -8.24 -26.02
C PRO A 55 50.77 -9.00 -26.16
N LEU A 56 51.25 -9.64 -25.09
CA LEU A 56 52.48 -10.45 -25.13
C LEU A 56 52.17 -11.85 -24.64
N ARG A 57 52.74 -12.86 -25.32
CA ARG A 57 52.61 -14.29 -24.97
C ARG A 57 53.97 -14.95 -24.91
N ILE A 58 54.08 -16.09 -24.22
CA ILE A 58 55.29 -16.92 -24.23
C ILE A 58 55.01 -18.13 -25.13
N GLY A 59 55.94 -18.45 -26.02
CA GLY A 59 55.90 -19.63 -26.86
C GLY A 59 57.20 -20.44 -26.77
N LEU A 60 57.17 -21.64 -27.32
CA LEU A 60 58.37 -22.45 -27.53
C LEU A 60 59.10 -22.00 -28.78
N ALA A 61 60.44 -21.97 -28.73
CA ALA A 61 61.26 -21.64 -29.89
C ALA A 61 61.61 -22.85 -30.74
N ASP A 62 62.02 -23.96 -30.11
CA ASP A 62 62.66 -25.09 -30.81
C ASP A 62 62.16 -26.48 -30.37
N ALA A 63 61.07 -26.57 -29.60
CA ALA A 63 60.59 -27.83 -29.03
C ALA A 63 59.13 -28.13 -29.44
N GLU A 64 58.86 -29.40 -29.76
CA GLU A 64 57.50 -29.93 -29.87
C GLU A 64 56.85 -29.96 -28.48
N PRO A 65 55.55 -29.65 -28.33
CA PRO A 65 54.87 -29.58 -27.03
C PRO A 65 54.97 -30.86 -26.17
N GLY A 66 55.25 -32.00 -26.78
CA GLY A 66 55.38 -33.30 -26.10
C GLY A 66 56.66 -33.47 -25.26
N ASP A 67 57.68 -32.64 -25.49
CA ASP A 67 58.96 -32.71 -24.77
C ASP A 67 58.99 -31.82 -23.51
N LEU A 68 57.91 -31.10 -23.24
CA LEU A 68 57.77 -30.27 -22.04
C LEU A 68 57.36 -31.10 -20.82
N ASP A 69 57.87 -30.70 -19.65
CA ASP A 69 57.23 -31.11 -18.42
C ASP A 69 55.79 -30.59 -18.40
N TRP A 70 54.90 -31.37 -17.79
CA TRP A 70 53.47 -31.09 -17.85
C TRP A 70 53.11 -29.77 -17.14
N GLN A 71 53.84 -29.34 -16.10
CA GLN A 71 53.54 -28.10 -15.39
C GLN A 71 53.84 -26.89 -16.26
N THR A 72 54.99 -26.89 -16.95
CA THR A 72 55.35 -25.85 -17.91
C THR A 72 54.33 -25.77 -19.05
N ARG A 73 53.84 -26.93 -19.52
CA ARG A 73 52.75 -26.96 -20.51
C ARG A 73 51.47 -26.30 -19.98
N GLU A 74 51.03 -26.60 -18.76
CA GLU A 74 49.83 -25.95 -18.20
C GLU A 74 50.05 -24.44 -17.98
N LYS A 75 51.23 -24.01 -17.52
CA LYS A 75 51.58 -22.58 -17.39
C LYS A 75 51.51 -21.84 -18.74
N LEU A 76 52.00 -22.46 -19.81
CA LEU A 76 51.91 -21.89 -21.16
C LEU A 76 50.46 -21.70 -21.60
N ARG A 77 49.56 -22.65 -21.30
CA ARG A 77 48.13 -22.56 -21.65
C ARG A 77 47.40 -21.40 -20.96
N PHE A 78 47.83 -20.99 -19.77
CA PHE A 78 47.34 -19.75 -19.16
C PHE A 78 47.90 -18.51 -19.86
N VAL A 79 49.19 -18.49 -20.17
CA VAL A 79 49.86 -17.33 -20.78
C VAL A 79 49.40 -17.08 -22.20
N ASP A 80 49.16 -18.13 -22.99
CA ASP A 80 48.69 -18.02 -24.36
C ASP A 80 47.17 -17.79 -24.47
N GLY A 81 46.45 -17.87 -23.34
CA GLY A 81 45.01 -17.65 -23.25
C GLY A 81 44.15 -18.87 -23.62
N THR A 82 44.74 -20.05 -23.82
CA THR A 82 43.99 -21.30 -23.99
C THR A 82 43.12 -21.58 -22.76
N TYR A 83 43.62 -21.27 -21.57
CA TYR A 83 42.88 -21.36 -20.32
C TYR A 83 42.41 -19.99 -19.84
N ALA A 84 41.09 -19.88 -19.65
CA ALA A 84 40.52 -18.78 -18.90
C ALA A 84 40.65 -19.06 -17.40
N ALA A 85 41.25 -18.11 -16.68
CA ALA A 85 41.37 -18.16 -15.23
C ALA A 85 40.01 -18.13 -14.54
N THR A 86 39.90 -18.80 -13.39
CA THR A 86 38.73 -18.72 -12.50
C THR A 86 38.74 -17.41 -11.70
N PRO A 87 37.60 -16.93 -11.17
CA PRO A 87 37.56 -15.68 -10.41
C PRO A 87 38.45 -15.65 -9.16
N TRP A 88 38.72 -16.82 -8.58
CA TRP A 88 39.59 -16.97 -7.41
C TRP A 88 41.05 -17.28 -7.79
N HIS A 89 41.43 -17.13 -9.07
CA HIS A 89 42.76 -17.50 -9.52
C HIS A 89 43.87 -16.75 -8.78
N ASP A 90 43.68 -15.47 -8.45
CA ASP A 90 44.71 -14.66 -7.79
C ASP A 90 44.64 -14.71 -6.26
N GLU A 91 43.76 -15.52 -5.68
CA GLU A 91 43.60 -15.62 -4.23
C GLU A 91 44.75 -16.40 -3.58
N ASP A 92 45.26 -15.91 -2.44
CA ASP A 92 46.41 -16.50 -1.74
C ASP A 92 46.22 -17.99 -1.40
N TRP A 93 45.02 -18.36 -0.95
CA TRP A 93 44.68 -19.75 -0.59
C TRP A 93 44.68 -20.68 -1.81
N TYR A 94 44.39 -20.15 -3.00
CA TYR A 94 44.42 -20.90 -4.25
C TYR A 94 45.85 -20.96 -4.81
N GLN A 95 46.55 -19.82 -4.82
CA GLN A 95 47.93 -19.71 -5.30
C GLN A 95 48.89 -20.66 -4.58
N ALA A 96 48.66 -20.91 -3.28
CA ALA A 96 49.42 -21.91 -2.50
C ALA A 96 49.35 -23.35 -3.06
N ARG A 97 48.34 -23.67 -3.88
CA ARG A 97 48.12 -24.99 -4.50
C ARG A 97 47.99 -24.94 -6.02
N HIS A 98 48.13 -23.77 -6.65
CA HIS A 98 47.89 -23.56 -8.08
C HIS A 98 48.70 -24.54 -8.94
N ASP A 99 50.01 -24.64 -8.69
CA ASP A 99 50.94 -25.46 -9.49
C ASP A 99 50.71 -26.97 -9.36
N ALA A 100 49.83 -27.40 -8.45
CA ALA A 100 49.41 -28.80 -8.33
C ALA A 100 48.19 -29.11 -9.20
N HIS A 101 47.29 -28.14 -9.41
CA HIS A 101 45.97 -28.40 -10.02
C HIS A 101 45.76 -27.69 -11.36
N PHE A 102 46.30 -26.49 -11.57
CA PHE A 102 46.05 -25.66 -12.76
C PHE A 102 44.55 -25.56 -13.11
N CYS A 103 43.72 -25.23 -12.11
CA CYS A 103 42.27 -25.09 -12.30
C CYS A 103 41.93 -23.86 -13.16
N HIS A 104 41.07 -24.08 -14.15
CA HIS A 104 40.62 -23.10 -15.14
C HIS A 104 39.17 -23.39 -15.55
N VAL A 105 38.56 -22.45 -16.28
CA VAL A 105 37.26 -22.68 -16.91
C VAL A 105 37.39 -23.80 -17.95
N SER A 106 36.50 -24.78 -17.91
CA SER A 106 36.55 -25.90 -18.85
C SER A 106 36.33 -25.43 -20.28
N THR A 107 37.23 -25.81 -21.17
CA THR A 107 37.13 -25.54 -22.62
C THR A 107 36.14 -26.47 -23.32
N GLU A 108 35.77 -27.59 -22.70
CA GLU A 108 34.88 -28.61 -23.27
C GLU A 108 33.44 -28.52 -22.74
N GLN A 109 33.24 -28.05 -21.51
CA GLN A 109 31.92 -28.03 -20.86
C GLN A 109 31.63 -26.67 -20.24
N ALA A 110 30.68 -25.93 -20.83
CA ALA A 110 30.21 -24.65 -20.31
C ALA A 110 29.75 -24.76 -18.84
N GLY A 111 30.02 -23.71 -18.06
CA GLY A 111 29.68 -23.62 -16.64
C GLY A 111 30.47 -24.54 -15.69
N LYS A 112 31.47 -25.27 -16.20
CA LYS A 112 32.31 -26.16 -15.40
C LYS A 112 33.75 -25.69 -15.34
N ILE A 113 34.47 -26.25 -14.39
CA ILE A 113 35.92 -26.06 -14.25
C ILE A 113 36.64 -27.35 -14.62
N ALA A 114 37.84 -27.21 -15.18
CA ALA A 114 38.75 -28.30 -15.48
C ALA A 114 40.04 -28.12 -14.66
N PHE A 115 40.64 -29.22 -14.23
CA PHE A 115 41.91 -29.21 -13.50
C PHE A 115 42.65 -30.54 -13.65
N THR A 116 43.95 -30.51 -13.36
CA THR A 116 44.84 -31.67 -13.32
C THR A 116 44.86 -32.25 -11.90
N GLU A 117 44.33 -33.45 -11.70
CA GLU A 117 44.19 -34.04 -10.35
C GLU A 117 45.53 -34.41 -9.71
N ASN A 118 46.51 -34.83 -10.51
CA ASN A 118 47.84 -35.24 -10.04
C ASN A 118 48.84 -35.28 -11.20
N ALA A 119 50.13 -35.39 -10.87
CA ALA A 119 51.23 -35.38 -11.84
C ALA A 119 51.14 -36.50 -12.90
N ALA A 120 50.63 -37.69 -12.55
CA ALA A 120 50.48 -38.78 -13.52
C ALA A 120 49.43 -38.45 -14.59
N LYS A 121 48.32 -37.80 -14.20
CA LYS A 121 47.32 -37.27 -15.12
C LYS A 121 47.86 -36.11 -15.94
N GLY A 122 48.63 -35.22 -15.31
CA GLY A 122 49.34 -34.13 -16.00
C GLY A 122 50.27 -34.66 -17.08
N GLN A 123 51.09 -35.68 -16.79
CA GLN A 123 51.98 -36.27 -17.78
C GLN A 123 51.24 -36.91 -18.96
N ALA A 124 50.05 -37.46 -18.70
CA ALA A 124 49.18 -38.02 -19.73
C ALA A 124 48.27 -36.98 -20.42
N ASP A 125 48.43 -35.69 -20.11
CA ASP A 125 47.59 -34.57 -20.57
C ASP A 125 46.08 -34.82 -20.36
N ARG A 126 45.73 -35.33 -19.17
CA ARG A 126 44.34 -35.62 -18.80
C ARG A 126 43.86 -34.70 -17.69
N GLN A 127 42.69 -34.14 -17.93
CA GLN A 127 42.01 -33.26 -16.99
C GLN A 127 40.73 -33.89 -16.48
N LEU A 128 40.32 -33.48 -15.29
CA LEU A 128 39.00 -33.79 -14.75
C LEU A 128 38.13 -32.55 -14.82
N VAL A 129 36.88 -32.75 -15.24
CA VAL A 129 35.87 -31.70 -15.31
C VAL A 129 34.84 -31.92 -14.20
N MET A 130 34.53 -30.88 -13.43
CA MET A 130 33.47 -30.92 -12.41
C MET A 130 32.81 -29.55 -12.19
N SER A 131 31.75 -29.51 -11.39
CA SER A 131 31.15 -28.24 -11.00
C SER A 131 32.07 -27.43 -10.07
N PRO A 132 32.06 -26.09 -10.16
CA PRO A 132 32.92 -25.23 -9.35
C PRO A 132 32.73 -25.46 -7.84
N GLY A 133 31.48 -25.56 -7.37
CA GLY A 133 31.22 -25.81 -5.94
C GLY A 133 31.78 -27.14 -5.45
N ARG A 134 31.69 -28.21 -6.26
CA ARG A 134 32.27 -29.51 -5.90
C ARG A 134 33.79 -29.45 -5.82
N TYR A 135 34.43 -28.69 -6.71
CA TYR A 135 35.87 -28.48 -6.68
C TYR A 135 36.30 -27.72 -5.44
N LEU A 136 35.66 -26.58 -5.15
CA LEU A 136 35.97 -25.75 -4.00
C LEU A 136 35.77 -26.51 -2.68
N HIS A 137 34.67 -27.24 -2.52
CA HIS A 137 34.47 -28.10 -1.35
C HIS A 137 35.52 -29.21 -1.24
N ARG A 138 35.89 -29.86 -2.35
CA ARG A 138 36.82 -30.99 -2.30
C ARG A 138 38.24 -30.58 -1.90
N PHE A 139 38.69 -29.39 -2.32
CA PHE A 139 40.09 -29.00 -2.19
C PHE A 139 40.34 -27.82 -1.26
N PHE A 140 39.31 -27.05 -0.91
CA PHE A 140 39.43 -25.79 -0.18
C PHE A 140 38.39 -25.63 0.95
N SER A 141 37.76 -26.70 1.41
CA SER A 141 36.84 -26.67 2.57
C SER A 141 37.50 -26.17 3.86
N ASP A 142 38.81 -26.27 3.98
CA ASP A 142 39.57 -25.77 5.14
C ASP A 142 39.71 -24.25 5.14
N HIS A 143 39.45 -23.60 4.00
CA HIS A 143 39.59 -22.15 3.79
C HIS A 143 38.27 -21.45 3.48
N LEU A 144 37.29 -22.18 2.93
CA LEU A 144 36.02 -21.65 2.46
C LEU A 144 34.86 -22.36 3.14
N ASP A 145 33.97 -21.58 3.74
CA ASP A 145 32.67 -22.07 4.17
C ASP A 145 31.68 -22.16 2.98
N ASN A 146 30.50 -22.70 3.22
CA ASN A 146 29.49 -22.91 2.18
C ASN A 146 29.07 -21.58 1.49
N ASN A 147 29.00 -20.48 2.25
CA ASN A 147 28.57 -19.18 1.74
C ASN A 147 29.64 -18.57 0.83
N ALA A 148 30.91 -18.68 1.22
CA ALA A 148 32.04 -18.27 0.40
C ALA A 148 32.11 -19.10 -0.90
N VAL A 149 31.89 -20.41 -0.84
CA VAL A 149 31.83 -21.26 -2.04
C VAL A 149 30.72 -20.83 -2.99
N GLU A 150 29.53 -20.55 -2.47
CA GLU A 150 28.40 -20.06 -3.27
C GLU A 150 28.72 -18.72 -3.94
N THR A 151 29.32 -17.79 -3.20
CA THR A 151 29.76 -16.48 -3.71
C THR A 151 30.76 -16.63 -4.86
N TRP A 152 31.73 -17.54 -4.75
CA TRP A 152 32.70 -17.80 -5.83
C TRP A 152 32.08 -18.46 -7.05
N CYS A 153 31.12 -19.37 -6.86
CA CYS A 153 30.36 -19.95 -7.97
C CYS A 153 29.53 -18.88 -8.70
N ALA A 154 28.91 -17.95 -7.96
CA ALA A 154 28.20 -16.82 -8.53
C ALA A 154 29.13 -15.94 -9.37
N ARG A 155 30.32 -15.56 -8.83
CA ARG A 155 31.34 -14.78 -9.56
C ARG A 155 31.77 -15.46 -10.86
N LEU A 156 31.98 -16.78 -10.84
CA LEU A 156 32.35 -17.51 -12.05
C LEU A 156 31.23 -17.47 -13.08
N SER A 157 30.00 -17.67 -12.65
CA SER A 157 28.84 -17.64 -13.55
C SER A 157 28.69 -16.27 -14.22
N VAL A 158 28.91 -15.18 -13.45
CA VAL A 158 28.93 -13.81 -13.98
C VAL A 158 30.07 -13.61 -14.97
N GLN A 159 31.28 -14.10 -14.68
CA GLN A 159 32.43 -14.04 -15.61
C GLN A 159 32.14 -14.79 -16.93
N LEU A 160 31.34 -15.85 -16.88
CA LEU A 160 30.92 -16.63 -18.05
C LEU A 160 29.69 -16.06 -18.76
N GLU A 161 29.15 -14.92 -18.29
CA GLU A 161 27.91 -14.31 -18.76
C GLU A 161 26.70 -15.28 -18.73
N GLU A 162 26.74 -16.28 -17.84
CA GLU A 162 25.63 -17.21 -17.64
C GLU A 162 24.49 -16.51 -16.90
N ASN A 163 23.35 -16.38 -17.58
CA ASN A 163 22.15 -15.71 -17.08
C ASN A 163 22.35 -14.21 -16.81
N VAL A 164 22.55 -13.47 -17.91
CA VAL A 164 22.64 -11.99 -17.94
C VAL A 164 21.47 -11.36 -17.16
N LEU A 165 21.80 -10.32 -16.38
CA LEU A 165 20.81 -9.48 -15.69
C LEU A 165 19.85 -8.86 -16.70
N ARG A 166 18.56 -9.14 -16.54
CA ARG A 166 17.49 -8.50 -17.31
C ARG A 166 16.65 -7.65 -16.39
N ILE A 167 16.29 -6.46 -16.86
CA ILE A 167 15.40 -5.53 -16.16
C ILE A 167 14.28 -5.17 -17.14
N THR A 168 13.03 -5.31 -16.71
CA THR A 168 11.86 -5.06 -17.55
C THR A 168 10.77 -4.30 -16.80
N GLN A 169 10.06 -3.44 -17.52
CA GLN A 169 8.84 -2.75 -17.06
C GLN A 169 7.62 -3.21 -17.88
N ASP A 170 7.76 -4.26 -18.70
CA ASP A 170 6.68 -4.82 -19.49
C ASP A 170 5.80 -5.72 -18.61
N ALA A 171 4.49 -5.45 -18.58
CA ALA A 171 3.58 -6.13 -17.68
C ALA A 171 3.45 -7.64 -17.96
N ASP A 172 3.45 -8.03 -19.24
CA ASP A 172 3.33 -9.43 -19.66
C ASP A 172 4.61 -10.20 -19.29
N GLU A 173 5.78 -9.61 -19.54
CA GLU A 173 7.05 -10.20 -19.13
C GLU A 173 7.19 -10.32 -17.60
N ILE A 174 6.71 -9.32 -16.85
CA ILE A 174 6.72 -9.37 -15.37
C ILE A 174 5.88 -10.55 -14.89
N GLU A 175 4.67 -10.71 -15.42
CA GLU A 175 3.78 -11.83 -15.11
C GLU A 175 4.44 -13.18 -15.46
N ASP A 176 4.94 -13.34 -16.68
CA ASP A 176 5.61 -14.56 -17.14
C ASP A 176 6.75 -14.98 -16.19
N VAL A 177 7.55 -14.02 -15.73
CA VAL A 177 8.69 -14.25 -14.83
C VAL A 177 8.24 -14.60 -13.41
N TYR A 178 7.12 -14.05 -12.94
CA TYR A 178 6.55 -14.44 -11.64
C TYR A 178 6.02 -15.87 -11.68
N VAL A 179 5.23 -16.20 -12.71
CA VAL A 179 4.62 -17.53 -12.91
C VAL A 179 5.66 -18.61 -13.20
N GLY A 180 6.62 -18.32 -14.07
CA GLY A 180 7.69 -19.24 -14.46
C GLY A 180 8.92 -19.22 -13.55
N GLY A 181 8.89 -18.47 -12.45
CA GLY A 181 10.04 -18.21 -11.61
C GLY A 181 10.08 -19.01 -10.30
N PRO A 182 10.92 -18.57 -9.35
CA PRO A 182 10.99 -19.15 -8.01
C PRO A 182 9.65 -18.99 -7.27
N ALA A 183 9.34 -19.96 -6.42
CA ALA A 183 8.09 -20.02 -5.66
C ALA A 183 7.89 -18.76 -4.78
N SER A 184 6.68 -18.22 -4.81
CA SER A 184 6.19 -17.14 -3.94
C SER A 184 4.66 -17.16 -3.93
N CYS A 185 4.02 -16.44 -3.00
CA CYS A 185 2.56 -16.25 -3.01
C CYS A 185 2.04 -15.65 -4.33
N MET A 186 2.87 -14.86 -5.02
CA MET A 186 2.54 -14.23 -6.30
C MET A 186 3.00 -15.04 -7.53
N ALA A 187 3.36 -16.33 -7.37
CA ALA A 187 3.86 -17.17 -8.49
C ALA A 187 2.75 -18.00 -9.17
N HIS A 188 1.51 -17.79 -8.78
CA HIS A 188 0.34 -18.50 -9.30
C HIS A 188 -0.17 -17.86 -10.60
N GLY A 189 -1.07 -18.54 -11.33
CA GLY A 189 -1.66 -17.95 -12.53
C GLY A 189 -2.62 -16.81 -12.18
N ALA A 190 -3.00 -15.97 -13.16
CA ALA A 190 -3.96 -14.90 -12.93
C ALA A 190 -5.30 -15.43 -12.36
N ASP A 191 -5.73 -16.62 -12.79
CA ASP A 191 -6.97 -17.27 -12.34
C ASP A 191 -6.96 -17.72 -10.86
N ASP A 192 -5.80 -17.71 -10.21
CA ASP A 192 -5.65 -18.06 -8.79
C ASP A 192 -5.84 -16.85 -7.85
N PHE A 193 -6.11 -15.66 -8.40
CA PHE A 193 -6.33 -14.41 -7.67
C PHE A 193 -7.78 -13.93 -7.83
N ASP A 194 -8.24 -13.11 -6.90
CA ASP A 194 -9.60 -12.54 -6.92
C ASP A 194 -9.74 -11.45 -8.00
N SER A 195 -8.60 -10.90 -8.45
CA SER A 195 -8.55 -9.84 -9.46
C SER A 195 -8.66 -10.34 -10.90
N TRP A 196 -9.22 -9.53 -11.81
CA TRP A 196 -9.33 -9.88 -13.24
C TRP A 196 -7.99 -10.06 -13.99
N CYS A 197 -6.85 -9.68 -13.40
CA CYS A 197 -5.52 -9.85 -13.99
C CYS A 197 -4.47 -10.22 -12.93
N HIS A 198 -3.30 -10.69 -13.34
CA HIS A 198 -2.26 -11.05 -12.39
C HIS A 198 -1.76 -9.82 -11.58
N PRO A 199 -1.69 -9.88 -10.23
CA PRO A 199 -1.41 -8.69 -9.40
C PRO A 199 -0.06 -8.03 -9.66
N THR A 200 0.94 -8.80 -10.06
CA THR A 200 2.30 -8.29 -10.27
C THR A 200 2.43 -7.38 -11.49
N ARG A 201 1.43 -7.35 -12.38
CA ARG A 201 1.35 -6.40 -13.49
C ARG A 201 1.38 -4.95 -13.02
N VAL A 202 1.04 -4.71 -11.76
CA VAL A 202 1.17 -3.41 -11.07
C VAL A 202 2.62 -2.89 -11.08
N TYR A 203 3.62 -3.77 -11.03
CA TYR A 203 5.04 -3.39 -11.09
C TYR A 203 5.48 -2.84 -12.47
N ALA A 204 4.64 -2.90 -13.50
CA ALA A 204 4.84 -2.18 -14.76
C ALA A 204 4.50 -0.67 -14.62
N GLY A 205 4.96 -0.06 -13.52
CA GLY A 205 4.78 1.35 -13.19
C GLY A 205 5.91 2.23 -13.72
N PRO A 206 5.83 3.55 -13.51
CA PRO A 206 6.86 4.48 -13.97
C PRO A 206 8.19 4.34 -13.20
N ASP A 207 8.13 3.98 -11.92
CA ASP A 207 9.31 3.97 -11.04
C ASP A 207 9.85 2.56 -10.77
N THR A 208 9.01 1.54 -10.88
CA THR A 208 9.37 0.14 -10.59
C THR A 208 9.64 -0.66 -11.87
N ALA A 209 10.44 -1.71 -11.71
CA ALA A 209 10.74 -2.71 -12.74
C ALA A 209 10.99 -4.06 -12.08
N LEU A 210 11.02 -5.14 -12.86
CA LEU A 210 11.45 -6.46 -12.40
C LEU A 210 12.85 -6.77 -12.91
N ALA A 211 13.77 -7.03 -12.00
CA ALA A 211 15.08 -7.60 -12.32
C ALA A 211 15.05 -9.11 -12.18
N TYR A 212 15.60 -9.84 -13.16
CA TYR A 212 15.63 -11.30 -13.13
C TYR A 212 16.79 -11.88 -13.95
N ILE A 213 17.04 -13.17 -13.74
CA ILE A 213 18.01 -13.98 -14.50
C ILE A 213 17.37 -15.29 -14.96
N GLY A 214 17.78 -15.78 -16.14
CA GLY A 214 17.24 -17.01 -16.76
C GLY A 214 16.26 -16.74 -17.89
N ALA A 215 15.50 -17.76 -18.30
CA ALA A 215 14.40 -17.61 -19.26
C ALA A 215 13.15 -17.08 -18.56
N ARG A 216 12.23 -16.43 -19.29
CA ARG A 216 11.00 -15.87 -18.70
C ARG A 216 10.16 -16.95 -18.01
N ASN A 217 10.00 -18.10 -18.66
CA ASN A 217 9.25 -19.25 -18.18
C ASN A 217 10.05 -20.21 -17.28
N ASP A 218 11.28 -19.86 -16.92
CA ASP A 218 12.17 -20.64 -16.04
C ASP A 218 13.18 -19.70 -15.36
N ALA A 219 12.64 -18.64 -14.74
CA ALA A 219 13.47 -17.62 -14.12
C ALA A 219 14.17 -18.22 -12.90
N LYS A 220 15.49 -18.06 -12.83
CA LYS A 220 16.31 -18.64 -11.75
C LYS A 220 16.35 -17.77 -10.51
N ALA A 221 16.25 -16.45 -10.69
CA ALA A 221 16.04 -15.51 -9.63
C ALA A 221 15.32 -14.27 -10.14
N ARG A 222 14.62 -13.57 -9.23
CA ARG A 222 13.96 -12.29 -9.52
C ARG A 222 13.84 -11.41 -8.28
N CYS A 223 13.74 -10.10 -8.47
CA CYS A 223 13.34 -9.11 -7.47
C CYS A 223 12.78 -7.86 -8.14
N VAL A 224 11.98 -7.09 -7.39
CA VAL A 224 11.51 -5.77 -7.85
C VAL A 224 12.63 -4.76 -7.61
N VAL A 225 12.80 -3.83 -8.55
CA VAL A 225 13.81 -2.78 -8.48
C VAL A 225 13.20 -1.42 -8.76
N TRP A 226 13.87 -0.37 -8.28
CA TRP A 226 13.60 1.03 -8.65
C TRP A 226 14.79 1.56 -9.47
N PRO A 227 14.74 1.51 -10.82
CA PRO A 227 15.89 1.86 -11.66
C PRO A 227 16.38 3.29 -11.43
N GLY A 228 15.46 4.25 -11.31
CA GLY A 228 15.80 5.67 -11.10
C GLY A 228 16.54 5.96 -9.79
N ARG A 229 16.45 5.08 -8.79
CA ARG A 229 17.17 5.19 -7.52
C ARG A 229 18.24 4.10 -7.32
N GLN A 230 18.38 3.18 -8.27
CA GLN A 230 19.23 2.00 -8.18
C GLN A 230 18.97 1.19 -6.89
N ILE A 231 17.69 0.93 -6.57
CA ILE A 231 17.29 0.12 -5.40
C ILE A 231 16.82 -1.25 -5.85
N TYR A 232 17.16 -2.32 -5.12
CA TYR A 232 16.57 -3.64 -5.26
C TYR A 232 15.93 -4.14 -3.96
N THR A 233 14.86 -4.93 -4.08
CA THR A 233 14.13 -5.52 -2.94
C THR A 233 14.57 -6.96 -2.65
N ASN A 234 13.80 -7.71 -1.86
CA ASN A 234 14.10 -9.11 -1.58
C ASN A 234 14.21 -9.94 -2.87
N ILE A 235 15.27 -10.74 -2.93
CA ILE A 235 15.56 -11.63 -4.06
C ILE A 235 15.00 -13.02 -3.76
N TYR A 236 14.27 -13.56 -4.72
CA TYR A 236 13.78 -14.93 -4.72
C TYR A 236 14.61 -15.78 -5.69
N GLY A 237 14.91 -17.03 -5.33
CA GLY A 237 15.67 -17.98 -6.16
C GLY A 237 17.18 -17.95 -5.92
N ASP A 238 17.97 -17.84 -6.99
CA ASP A 238 19.44 -17.72 -6.98
C ASP A 238 19.90 -16.32 -6.49
N VAL A 239 19.77 -16.13 -5.17
CA VAL A 239 20.03 -14.87 -4.46
C VAL A 239 21.46 -14.37 -4.69
N SER A 240 22.44 -15.26 -4.53
CA SER A 240 23.87 -14.90 -4.59
C SER A 240 24.25 -14.34 -5.96
N ARG A 241 23.74 -14.93 -7.05
CA ARG A 241 24.05 -14.47 -8.41
C ARG A 241 23.34 -13.17 -8.76
N LEU A 242 22.03 -13.06 -8.52
CA LEU A 242 21.29 -11.84 -8.87
C LEU A 242 21.75 -10.65 -8.02
N ARG A 243 22.06 -10.85 -6.74
CA ARG A 243 22.65 -9.81 -5.87
C ARG A 243 23.94 -9.26 -6.47
N LEU A 244 24.88 -10.15 -6.82
CA LEU A 244 26.18 -9.75 -7.37
C LEU A 244 26.02 -8.96 -8.68
N LEU A 245 25.11 -9.39 -9.56
CA LEU A 245 24.83 -8.69 -10.82
C LEU A 245 24.24 -7.30 -10.59
N LEU A 246 23.30 -7.16 -9.65
CA LEU A 246 22.68 -5.89 -9.29
C LEU A 246 23.69 -4.92 -8.65
N GLU A 247 24.48 -5.39 -7.70
CA GLU A 247 25.51 -4.58 -7.04
C GLU A 247 26.60 -4.12 -8.02
N ASN A 248 27.01 -4.99 -8.96
CA ASN A 248 27.92 -4.61 -10.05
C ASN A 248 27.29 -3.58 -11.01
N ALA A 249 25.97 -3.58 -11.16
CA ALA A 249 25.20 -2.58 -11.90
C ALA A 249 24.92 -1.29 -11.10
N GLY A 250 25.43 -1.19 -9.86
CA GLY A 250 25.30 -0.03 -8.99
C GLY A 250 24.03 0.00 -8.14
N TYR A 251 23.26 -1.09 -8.09
CA TYR A 251 22.08 -1.16 -7.24
C TYR A 251 22.44 -1.52 -5.79
N ALA A 252 21.65 -1.00 -4.85
CA ALA A 252 21.74 -1.31 -3.43
C ALA A 252 20.40 -1.87 -2.90
N GLN A 253 20.46 -2.72 -1.89
CA GLN A 253 19.23 -3.21 -1.25
C GLN A 253 18.53 -2.06 -0.52
N GLY A 254 17.20 -1.96 -0.65
CA GLY A 254 16.43 -0.90 0.01
C GLY A 254 14.92 -1.09 -0.09
N SER A 255 14.20 -0.06 0.35
CA SER A 255 12.74 -0.01 0.32
C SER A 255 12.23 0.70 -0.94
N LEU A 256 11.05 0.29 -1.40
CA LEU A 256 10.30 0.93 -2.49
C LEU A 256 9.39 2.08 -2.00
N ASN A 257 9.44 2.47 -0.73
CA ASN A 257 8.62 3.59 -0.23
C ASN A 257 8.86 4.87 -1.06
N GLY A 258 7.77 5.43 -1.58
CA GLY A 258 7.71 6.56 -2.49
C GLY A 258 7.76 6.19 -3.98
N ALA A 259 7.91 4.91 -4.35
CA ALA A 259 7.85 4.49 -5.74
C ALA A 259 6.39 4.47 -6.23
N ARG A 260 6.18 4.97 -7.45
CA ARG A 260 4.89 4.87 -8.13
C ARG A 260 4.80 3.56 -8.92
N VAL A 261 3.73 2.83 -8.68
CA VAL A 261 3.33 1.62 -9.42
C VAL A 261 2.06 1.89 -10.22
N ARG A 262 1.75 1.01 -11.17
CA ARG A 262 0.58 1.20 -12.03
C ARG A 262 -0.71 1.12 -11.21
N ARG A 263 -1.59 2.09 -11.39
CA ARG A 263 -2.96 2.06 -10.87
C ARG A 263 -3.83 1.16 -11.75
N ILE A 264 -4.30 0.04 -11.22
CA ILE A 264 -5.21 -0.88 -11.90
C ILE A 264 -6.43 -1.07 -10.99
N MET A 265 -7.60 -0.68 -11.49
CA MET A 265 -8.87 -0.86 -10.78
C MET A 265 -9.47 -2.23 -11.07
N ASP A 266 -10.13 -2.80 -10.06
CA ASP A 266 -11.03 -3.93 -10.20
C ASP A 266 -12.32 -3.65 -9.41
N GLY A 267 -13.37 -3.20 -10.11
CA GLY A 267 -14.56 -2.68 -9.45
C GLY A 267 -14.25 -1.45 -8.59
N GLU A 268 -14.49 -1.55 -7.28
CA GLU A 268 -14.18 -0.52 -6.28
C GLU A 268 -12.81 -0.73 -5.61
N ASP A 269 -12.16 -1.86 -5.90
CA ASP A 269 -10.86 -2.24 -5.35
C ASP A 269 -9.70 -1.92 -6.30
N PHE A 270 -8.49 -2.05 -5.78
CA PHE A 270 -7.25 -1.97 -6.54
C PHE A 270 -6.64 -3.35 -6.69
N VAL A 271 -6.14 -3.66 -7.88
CA VAL A 271 -5.25 -4.79 -8.05
C VAL A 271 -3.92 -4.45 -7.37
N VAL A 272 -3.51 -5.23 -6.38
CA VAL A 272 -2.33 -4.97 -5.55
C VAL A 272 -1.60 -6.30 -5.28
N PRO A 273 -0.32 -6.44 -5.65
CA PRO A 273 0.48 -7.60 -5.28
C PRO A 273 0.92 -7.51 -3.83
N TYR A 274 1.36 -8.64 -3.27
CA TYR A 274 2.13 -8.61 -2.03
C TYR A 274 3.45 -7.83 -2.23
N ILE A 275 3.74 -6.85 -1.36
CA ILE A 275 4.94 -6.00 -1.43
C ILE A 275 5.88 -6.27 -0.24
N ASP A 276 6.95 -7.04 -0.46
CA ASP A 276 7.88 -7.44 0.61
C ASP A 276 8.77 -6.33 1.21
N ALA A 277 8.91 -5.20 0.51
CA ALA A 277 9.88 -4.16 0.85
C ALA A 277 9.30 -2.75 0.70
N GLY A 278 8.07 -2.57 1.17
CA GLY A 278 7.33 -1.32 1.19
C GLY A 278 6.27 -1.33 2.27
N GLY A 279 5.61 -0.20 2.49
CA GLY A 279 4.35 -0.14 3.23
C GLY A 279 3.15 -0.03 2.30
N ASP A 280 1.99 0.15 2.91
CA ASP A 280 0.71 0.28 2.21
C ASP A 280 0.65 1.44 1.23
N LEU A 281 -0.22 1.29 0.23
CA LEU A 281 -0.26 2.17 -0.92
C LEU A 281 -1.24 3.33 -0.71
N ASP A 282 -0.87 4.48 -1.25
CA ASP A 282 -1.77 5.63 -1.43
C ASP A 282 -2.18 5.75 -2.90
N ASP A 283 -3.39 6.24 -3.17
CA ASP A 283 -3.89 6.47 -4.53
C ASP A 283 -3.83 7.96 -4.86
N ASP A 284 -2.86 8.36 -5.69
CA ASP A 284 -2.68 9.75 -6.12
C ASP A 284 -3.58 10.16 -7.30
N GLY A 285 -4.40 9.22 -7.79
CA GLY A 285 -5.31 9.36 -8.92
C GLY A 285 -4.78 8.79 -10.23
N ASP A 286 -3.47 8.85 -10.46
CA ASP A 286 -2.82 8.34 -11.68
C ASP A 286 -2.04 7.03 -11.41
N PHE A 287 -1.46 6.91 -10.22
CA PHE A 287 -0.61 5.83 -9.76
C PHE A 287 -0.98 5.40 -8.34
N LEU A 288 -0.48 4.23 -7.95
CA LEU A 288 -0.40 3.88 -6.53
C LEU A 288 1.01 4.17 -6.02
N VAL A 289 1.13 4.80 -4.85
CA VAL A 289 2.39 5.20 -4.25
C VAL A 289 2.66 4.32 -3.03
N ILE A 290 3.76 3.58 -3.04
CA ILE A 290 4.13 2.66 -1.95
C ILE A 290 4.54 3.44 -0.69
N GLY A 291 4.06 3.03 0.49
CA GLY A 291 4.67 3.37 1.78
C GLY A 291 3.97 4.39 2.68
N HIS A 292 2.79 4.92 2.31
CA HIS A 292 2.13 6.00 3.07
C HIS A 292 0.59 6.04 2.96
N GLY A 293 -0.09 5.03 2.42
CA GLY A 293 -1.55 5.09 2.23
C GLY A 293 -2.32 3.99 2.94
N GLY A 294 -3.65 4.04 2.81
CA GLY A 294 -4.58 3.11 3.45
C GLY A 294 -4.94 1.88 2.61
N ILE A 295 -4.26 1.64 1.49
CA ILE A 295 -4.52 0.47 0.63
C ILE A 295 -3.56 -0.65 1.03
N CYS A 296 -4.10 -1.71 1.65
CA CYS A 296 -3.30 -2.81 2.18
C CYS A 296 -2.49 -3.51 1.07
N SER A 297 -1.19 -3.71 1.32
CA SER A 297 -0.24 -4.38 0.42
C SER A 297 0.19 -5.77 0.88
N GLU A 298 -0.39 -6.28 1.97
CA GLU A 298 -0.06 -7.57 2.57
C GLU A 298 -1.02 -8.70 2.17
N ASN A 299 -2.09 -8.38 1.43
CA ASN A 299 -3.03 -9.39 0.94
C ASN A 299 -2.40 -10.26 -0.14
N THR A 300 -2.69 -11.57 -0.10
CA THR A 300 -2.18 -12.54 -1.08
C THR A 300 -3.21 -12.89 -2.16
N ASN A 301 -4.43 -12.37 -2.06
CA ASN A 301 -5.50 -12.60 -3.03
C ASN A 301 -5.45 -11.67 -4.25
N GLY A 302 -4.53 -10.69 -4.26
CA GLY A 302 -4.34 -9.79 -5.39
C GLY A 302 -5.17 -8.51 -5.37
N LEU A 303 -5.95 -8.28 -4.31
CA LEU A 303 -6.77 -7.07 -4.15
C LEU A 303 -6.38 -6.29 -2.89
N GLY A 304 -6.34 -4.97 -3.05
CA GLY A 304 -6.24 -4.00 -1.97
C GLY A 304 -7.42 -3.04 -2.04
N HIS A 305 -8.11 -2.85 -0.91
CA HIS A 305 -9.14 -1.84 -0.76
C HIS A 305 -8.60 -0.70 0.10
N ARG A 306 -9.20 0.49 0.00
CA ARG A 306 -8.94 1.54 0.98
C ARG A 306 -9.55 1.08 2.30
N ALA A 307 -8.72 0.82 3.30
CA ALA A 307 -9.19 0.53 4.64
C ALA A 307 -10.06 1.70 5.10
N TRP A 308 -11.33 1.39 5.39
CA TRP A 308 -12.23 2.35 5.98
C TRP A 308 -12.22 2.10 7.49
N TYR A 309 -11.90 3.15 8.24
CA TYR A 309 -11.96 3.11 9.69
C TYR A 309 -13.23 3.80 10.15
N CYS A 310 -13.95 3.15 11.06
CA CYS A 310 -15.15 3.76 11.63
C CYS A 310 -14.77 5.09 12.31
N PRO A 311 -15.32 6.24 11.91
CA PRO A 311 -14.91 7.54 12.46
C PRO A 311 -15.19 7.67 13.96
N ARG A 312 -16.09 6.84 14.51
CA ARG A 312 -16.41 6.83 15.94
C ARG A 312 -15.47 5.96 16.79
N CYS A 313 -15.14 4.75 16.35
CA CYS A 313 -14.37 3.80 17.17
C CYS A 313 -13.00 3.42 16.61
N ASP A 314 -12.64 3.94 15.44
CA ASP A 314 -11.39 3.68 14.73
C ASP A 314 -11.17 2.20 14.41
N SER A 315 -12.22 1.38 14.46
CA SER A 315 -12.14 -0.03 14.12
C SER A 315 -12.08 -0.20 12.60
N ASP A 316 -11.21 -1.11 12.16
CA ASP A 316 -11.22 -1.68 10.81
C ASP A 316 -12.46 -2.57 10.67
N ALA A 317 -13.54 -1.99 10.14
CA ALA A 317 -14.84 -2.62 9.96
C ALA A 317 -15.43 -2.16 8.63
N SER A 318 -16.56 -2.70 8.19
CA SER A 318 -17.25 -2.17 7.01
C SER A 318 -18.16 -1.00 7.38
N PRO A 319 -18.29 0.01 6.49
CA PRO A 319 -19.33 1.03 6.62
C PRO A 319 -20.71 0.36 6.62
N TYR A 320 -21.60 0.81 7.50
CA TYR A 320 -22.95 0.25 7.62
C TYR A 320 -24.02 1.26 7.21
N GLU A 321 -24.24 2.29 8.03
CA GLU A 321 -25.33 3.25 7.83
C GLU A 321 -24.89 4.67 8.19
N GLU A 322 -25.60 5.65 7.63
CA GLU A 322 -25.35 7.08 7.85
C GLU A 322 -25.96 7.55 9.18
N VAL A 323 -25.16 8.31 9.94
CA VAL A 323 -25.52 8.91 11.22
C VAL A 323 -25.43 10.43 11.09
N TYR A 324 -26.49 11.11 11.49
CA TYR A 324 -26.62 12.56 11.38
C TYR A 324 -26.20 13.27 12.66
N ARG A 325 -25.79 14.53 12.52
CA ARG A 325 -25.49 15.47 13.61
C ARG A 325 -26.41 16.69 13.53
N THR A 326 -26.62 17.37 14.65
CA THR A 326 -27.50 18.56 14.72
C THR A 326 -26.94 19.76 13.94
N ASP A 327 -25.61 19.82 13.75
CA ASP A 327 -24.93 20.83 12.95
C ASP A 327 -25.13 20.68 11.42
N GLY A 328 -25.87 19.66 10.99
CA GLY A 328 -26.13 19.33 9.59
C GLY A 328 -25.06 18.44 8.94
N GLY A 329 -24.05 18.02 9.69
CA GLY A 329 -23.09 17.00 9.26
C GLY A 329 -23.66 15.59 9.28
N SER A 330 -23.02 14.69 8.55
CA SER A 330 -23.28 13.25 8.61
C SER A 330 -22.00 12.46 8.44
N GLU A 331 -21.99 11.26 9.01
CA GLU A 331 -20.88 10.30 8.92
C GLU A 331 -21.46 8.91 8.72
N THR A 332 -20.75 8.02 8.03
CA THR A 332 -21.09 6.59 8.03
C THR A 332 -20.42 5.93 9.22
N TRP A 333 -21.11 5.06 9.95
CA TRP A 333 -20.54 4.31 11.08
C TRP A 333 -20.57 2.80 10.82
N CYS A 334 -19.77 2.03 11.56
CA CYS A 334 -19.80 0.57 11.49
C CYS A 334 -21.05 0.05 12.20
N ALA A 335 -21.50 -1.17 11.88
CA ALA A 335 -22.73 -1.74 12.42
C ALA A 335 -22.77 -1.70 13.97
N SER A 336 -21.66 -2.06 14.62
CA SER A 336 -21.56 -2.02 16.08
C SER A 336 -21.68 -0.60 16.65
N CYS A 337 -21.13 0.42 15.99
CA CYS A 337 -21.28 1.80 16.46
C CYS A 337 -22.68 2.32 16.19
N PHE A 338 -23.25 2.00 15.03
CA PHE A 338 -24.61 2.40 14.68
C PHE A 338 -25.62 1.84 15.69
N ASP A 339 -25.59 0.53 15.95
CA ASP A 339 -26.57 -0.13 16.82
C ASP A 339 -26.49 0.30 18.29
N ASN A 340 -25.29 0.67 18.77
CA ASN A 340 -25.07 0.98 20.19
C ASN A 340 -25.02 2.47 20.52
N HIS A 341 -24.80 3.33 19.52
CA HIS A 341 -24.54 4.75 19.73
C HIS A 341 -25.40 5.68 18.90
N THR A 342 -26.51 5.18 18.37
CA THR A 342 -27.47 6.02 17.67
C THR A 342 -28.83 6.05 18.35
N VAL A 343 -29.53 7.16 18.17
CA VAL A 343 -30.91 7.36 18.59
C VAL A 343 -31.73 7.75 17.36
N TYR A 344 -32.86 7.10 17.16
CA TYR A 344 -33.77 7.38 16.06
C TYR A 344 -34.68 8.57 16.39
N CYS A 345 -34.76 9.55 15.48
CA CYS A 345 -35.64 10.71 15.61
C CYS A 345 -36.95 10.46 14.85
N ASP A 346 -38.06 10.34 15.59
CA ASP A 346 -39.39 10.09 15.03
C ASP A 346 -39.94 11.26 14.19
N HIS A 347 -39.43 12.48 14.39
CA HIS A 347 -39.86 13.65 13.64
C HIS A 347 -39.47 13.58 12.16
N ASN A 348 -38.22 13.19 11.88
CA ASN A 348 -37.63 13.26 10.54
C ASN A 348 -37.17 11.90 9.99
N GLY A 349 -37.28 10.85 10.79
CA GLY A 349 -37.03 9.46 10.41
C GLY A 349 -35.55 9.11 10.21
N ARG A 350 -34.64 9.82 10.89
CA ARG A 350 -33.19 9.63 10.77
C ARG A 350 -32.56 9.17 12.09
N SER A 351 -31.42 8.48 11.99
CA SER A 351 -30.59 8.12 13.14
C SER A 351 -29.52 9.17 13.40
N TYR A 352 -29.43 9.61 14.65
CA TYR A 352 -28.48 10.62 15.11
C TYR A 352 -27.51 10.02 16.12
N SER A 353 -26.37 10.67 16.33
CA SER A 353 -25.45 10.31 17.41
C SER A 353 -26.14 10.39 18.77
N ASP A 354 -25.90 9.42 19.65
CA ASP A 354 -26.30 9.45 21.07
C ASP A 354 -25.65 10.59 21.89
N GLU A 355 -24.72 11.33 21.29
CA GLU A 355 -24.12 12.54 21.86
C GLU A 355 -24.99 13.79 21.65
N GLU A 356 -25.99 13.73 20.77
CA GLU A 356 -26.95 14.80 20.56
C GLU A 356 -27.98 14.86 21.69
N SER A 357 -28.67 15.99 21.83
CA SER A 357 -29.72 16.17 22.83
C SER A 357 -31.08 15.72 22.28
N PHE A 358 -31.71 14.77 22.99
CA PHE A 358 -33.03 14.24 22.66
C PHE A 358 -34.01 14.44 23.80
N VAL A 359 -35.29 14.57 23.44
CA VAL A 359 -36.40 14.60 24.39
C VAL A 359 -37.44 13.54 24.02
N THR A 360 -38.04 12.94 25.03
CA THR A 360 -39.21 12.08 24.88
C THR A 360 -40.46 12.95 24.91
N VAL A 361 -41.21 12.96 23.81
CA VAL A 361 -42.50 13.65 23.68
C VAL A 361 -43.61 12.65 23.95
N TYR A 362 -44.33 12.84 25.05
CA TYR A 362 -45.46 12.01 25.44
C TYR A 362 -46.75 12.43 24.72
N ALA A 363 -47.61 11.46 24.46
CA ALA A 363 -48.96 11.63 23.95
C ALA A 363 -49.88 10.56 24.55
N ASP A 364 -51.20 10.75 24.45
CA ASP A 364 -52.18 9.78 25.00
C ASP A 364 -52.02 8.37 24.40
N THR A 365 -51.48 8.27 23.19
CA THR A 365 -51.35 7.01 22.45
C THR A 365 -49.94 6.41 22.47
N GLY A 366 -48.97 7.05 23.13
CA GLY A 366 -47.59 6.57 23.17
C GLY A 366 -46.57 7.69 23.40
N GLU A 367 -45.32 7.42 23.02
CA GLU A 367 -44.21 8.36 23.13
C GLU A 367 -43.40 8.38 21.85
N CYS A 368 -42.74 9.50 21.57
CA CYS A 368 -41.83 9.66 20.44
C CYS A 368 -40.51 10.26 20.94
N THR A 369 -39.40 9.85 20.36
CA THR A 369 -38.09 10.45 20.62
C THR A 369 -37.77 11.44 19.51
N VAL A 370 -37.50 12.69 19.89
CA VAL A 370 -37.14 13.75 18.94
C VAL A 370 -35.88 14.47 19.40
N ILE A 371 -35.17 15.08 18.46
CA ILE A 371 -34.09 16.01 18.79
C ILE A 371 -34.70 17.19 19.55
N GLU A 372 -34.05 17.61 20.64
CA GLU A 372 -34.55 18.68 21.51
C GLU A 372 -34.81 19.98 20.74
N GLU A 373 -33.93 20.34 19.81
CA GLU A 373 -34.08 21.52 18.95
C GLU A 373 -35.29 21.43 18.00
N ASP A 374 -35.72 20.22 17.66
CA ASP A 374 -36.87 19.96 16.79
C ASP A 374 -38.18 19.80 17.58
N ALA A 375 -38.16 19.80 18.92
CA ALA A 375 -39.33 19.50 19.74
C ALA A 375 -40.52 20.43 19.46
N GLU A 376 -40.28 21.75 19.38
CA GLU A 376 -41.33 22.72 19.04
C GLU A 376 -41.84 22.54 17.59
N SER A 377 -40.94 22.24 16.64
CA SER A 377 -41.27 21.99 15.24
C SER A 377 -42.08 20.70 15.05
N PHE A 378 -41.84 19.71 15.91
CA PHE A 378 -42.64 18.49 16.03
C PHE A 378 -44.03 18.76 16.62
N GLY A 379 -44.25 19.94 17.20
CA GLY A 379 -45.49 20.32 17.86
C GLY A 379 -45.57 19.86 19.32
N ALA A 380 -44.44 19.68 19.98
CA ALA A 380 -44.36 19.42 21.41
C ALA A 380 -44.38 20.73 22.23
N VAL A 381 -44.87 20.65 23.46
CA VAL A 381 -44.84 21.71 24.47
C VAL A 381 -44.30 21.14 25.77
N TYR A 382 -43.58 21.95 26.53
CA TYR A 382 -43.04 21.54 27.83
C TYR A 382 -44.04 21.84 28.95
N LEU A 383 -44.33 20.82 29.77
CA LEU A 383 -45.20 20.92 30.93
C LEU A 383 -44.35 21.09 32.20
N GLU A 384 -44.30 22.32 32.72
CA GLU A 384 -43.47 22.69 33.87
C GLU A 384 -43.81 21.91 35.16
N ASP A 385 -45.09 21.60 35.36
CA ASP A 385 -45.58 20.87 36.53
C ASP A 385 -45.14 19.39 36.54
N ARG A 386 -44.90 18.82 35.35
CA ARG A 386 -44.45 17.43 35.15
C ARG A 386 -42.98 17.31 34.81
N SER A 387 -42.34 18.40 34.38
CA SER A 387 -40.98 18.43 33.83
C SER A 387 -40.82 17.51 32.60
N GLU A 388 -41.82 17.50 31.74
CA GLU A 388 -41.94 16.58 30.60
C GLU A 388 -42.37 17.32 29.32
N TRP A 389 -41.94 16.81 28.16
CA TRP A 389 -42.42 17.26 26.87
C TRP A 389 -43.65 16.46 26.45
N TRP A 390 -44.70 17.14 26.00
CA TRP A 390 -45.94 16.52 25.57
C TRP A 390 -46.38 17.05 24.20
N ALA A 391 -47.03 16.20 23.42
CA ALA A 391 -47.63 16.61 22.16
C ALA A 391 -48.70 17.68 22.43
N SER A 392 -48.59 18.84 21.78
CA SER A 392 -49.49 19.98 21.99
C SER A 392 -50.97 19.66 21.79
N VAL A 393 -51.29 18.61 21.04
CA VAL A 393 -52.65 18.11 20.83
C VAL A 393 -53.28 17.46 22.08
N CYS A 394 -52.47 17.00 23.04
CA CYS A 394 -52.90 16.44 24.33
C CYS A 394 -52.91 17.50 25.45
N CYS A 395 -52.45 18.71 25.14
CA CYS A 395 -52.25 19.77 26.11
C CYS A 395 -53.14 20.98 25.83
N ARG A 396 -53.31 21.82 26.85
CA ARG A 396 -53.99 23.11 26.71
C ARG A 396 -53.36 24.11 27.67
N GLN A 397 -53.39 25.38 27.28
CA GLN A 397 -52.94 26.46 28.16
C GLN A 397 -54.03 26.76 29.19
N CYS A 398 -53.63 26.94 30.45
CA CYS A 398 -54.50 27.45 31.50
C CYS A 398 -54.79 28.93 31.23
N ASP A 399 -56.06 29.31 31.15
CA ASP A 399 -56.46 30.67 30.78
C ASP A 399 -56.00 31.72 31.81
N ALA A 400 -55.84 31.32 33.08
CA ALA A 400 -55.38 32.22 34.15
C ALA A 400 -53.86 32.42 34.19
N SER A 401 -53.06 31.38 33.88
CA SER A 401 -51.59 31.46 34.02
C SER A 401 -50.86 31.55 32.68
N GLY A 402 -51.49 31.15 31.58
CA GLY A 402 -50.85 30.99 30.27
C GLY A 402 -49.90 29.79 30.15
N ALA A 403 -49.68 29.04 31.23
CA ALA A 403 -48.84 27.85 31.23
C ALA A 403 -49.56 26.66 30.59
N TRP A 404 -48.80 25.76 29.96
CA TRP A 404 -49.32 24.52 29.41
C TRP A 404 -49.56 23.49 30.50
N PHE A 405 -50.68 22.77 30.39
CA PHE A 405 -51.03 21.62 31.22
C PHE A 405 -51.52 20.48 30.32
N HIS A 406 -51.48 19.26 30.82
CA HIS A 406 -52.21 18.16 30.21
C HIS A 406 -53.71 18.49 30.24
N ALA A 407 -54.46 18.14 29.19
CA ALA A 407 -55.88 18.50 29.10
C ALA A 407 -56.72 17.94 30.26
N GLU A 408 -56.33 16.81 30.84
CA GLU A 408 -57.00 16.17 31.98
C GLU A 408 -56.75 16.88 33.33
N ASP A 409 -55.68 17.68 33.43
CA ASP A 409 -55.36 18.41 34.66
C ASP A 409 -56.06 19.77 34.73
N LEU A 410 -56.77 20.14 33.66
CA LEU A 410 -57.55 21.36 33.59
C LEU A 410 -59.03 21.05 33.79
N THR A 411 -59.70 21.91 34.53
CA THR A 411 -61.15 21.88 34.69
C THR A 411 -61.75 23.09 34.00
N GLU A 412 -62.76 22.84 33.17
CA GLU A 412 -63.56 23.93 32.58
C GLU A 412 -64.46 24.55 33.65
N TYR A 413 -64.27 25.85 33.90
CA TYR A 413 -65.03 26.64 34.86
C TYR A 413 -65.45 27.95 34.19
N HIS A 414 -66.75 28.09 33.89
CA HIS A 414 -67.32 29.25 33.20
C HIS A 414 -66.63 29.60 31.87
N ASP A 415 -66.49 28.60 30.99
CA ASP A 415 -65.85 28.72 29.67
C ASP A 415 -64.34 29.04 29.71
N GLU A 416 -63.72 29.05 30.89
CA GLU A 416 -62.28 29.16 31.11
C GLU A 416 -61.72 27.81 31.56
N TRP A 417 -60.54 27.43 31.09
CA TRP A 417 -59.83 26.22 31.48
C TRP A 417 -58.79 26.55 32.54
N LEU A 418 -59.06 26.12 33.77
CA LEU A 418 -58.26 26.48 34.95
C LEU A 418 -57.60 25.24 35.53
N SER A 419 -56.34 25.38 35.94
CA SER A 419 -55.66 24.37 36.75
C SER A 419 -56.11 24.47 38.22
N GLU A 420 -55.87 23.41 39.00
CA GLU A 420 -56.35 23.29 40.39
C GLU A 420 -55.97 24.50 41.26
N ALA A 421 -54.77 25.06 41.08
CA ALA A 421 -54.29 26.22 41.83
C ALA A 421 -55.10 27.50 41.59
N PHE A 422 -55.77 27.61 40.45
CA PHE A 422 -56.58 28.76 40.04
C PHE A 422 -58.09 28.47 40.12
N LEU A 423 -58.49 27.24 40.42
CA LEU A 423 -59.88 26.93 40.71
C LEU A 423 -60.32 27.67 41.98
N PRO A 424 -61.52 28.27 41.99
CA PRO A 424 -62.10 28.82 43.20
C PRO A 424 -62.13 27.73 44.28
N LYS A 425 -61.80 28.10 45.53
CA LYS A 425 -61.90 27.15 46.65
C LYS A 425 -63.32 26.57 46.66
N PRO A 426 -63.46 25.23 46.80
CA PRO A 426 -64.77 24.61 46.89
C PRO A 426 -65.55 25.32 48.00
N PHE A 427 -66.70 25.85 47.63
CA PHE A 427 -67.57 26.53 48.57
C PHE A 427 -68.30 25.47 49.38
N ASP A 428 -68.53 25.75 50.67
CA ASP A 428 -69.32 24.87 51.54
C ASP A 428 -70.79 25.05 51.17
N ASP A 429 -71.38 24.04 50.53
CA ASP A 429 -72.71 24.05 49.88
C ASP A 429 -73.90 24.15 50.87
N ASP A 430 -73.61 24.26 52.18
CA ASP A 430 -74.61 24.29 53.25
C ASP A 430 -75.22 25.68 53.51
N ASP A 431 -74.78 26.75 52.82
CA ASP A 431 -75.36 28.11 52.95
C ASP A 431 -75.94 28.64 51.62
N PRO A 432 -77.28 28.54 51.42
CA PRO A 432 -77.95 28.96 50.18
C PRO A 432 -77.92 30.47 49.90
N ASP A 433 -77.63 31.32 50.90
CA ASP A 433 -77.56 32.78 50.69
C ASP A 433 -76.20 33.20 50.08
N LEU A 434 -75.14 32.40 50.28
CA LEU A 434 -73.80 32.63 49.70
C LEU A 434 -73.69 32.15 48.26
N ALA A 435 -74.38 31.06 47.90
CA ALA A 435 -74.42 30.54 46.52
C ALA A 435 -74.96 31.59 45.53
N GLN A 436 -75.98 32.36 45.93
CA GLN A 436 -76.55 33.41 45.09
C GLN A 436 -75.66 34.67 45.02
N ALA A 437 -74.86 34.94 46.05
CA ALA A 437 -73.90 36.05 46.06
C ALA A 437 -72.69 35.79 45.13
N HIS A 438 -72.21 34.55 45.03
CA HIS A 438 -71.08 34.19 44.17
C HIS A 438 -71.41 34.30 42.68
N VAL A 439 -72.59 33.81 42.26
CA VAL A 439 -73.10 33.97 40.88
C VAL A 439 -73.31 35.45 40.54
N GLN A 440 -73.73 36.28 41.50
CA GLN A 440 -73.88 37.72 41.28
C GLN A 440 -72.54 38.48 41.28
N ALA A 441 -71.55 38.06 42.07
CA ALA A 441 -70.21 38.66 42.09
C ALA A 441 -69.44 38.35 40.80
N TYR A 442 -69.51 37.10 40.32
CA TYR A 442 -68.90 36.69 39.05
C TYR A 442 -69.51 37.44 37.85
N ARG A 443 -70.84 37.55 37.78
CA ARG A 443 -71.52 38.38 36.76
C ARG A 443 -71.13 39.86 36.81
N ARG A 444 -70.84 40.41 38.00
CA ARG A 444 -70.33 41.80 38.13
C ARG A 444 -68.89 41.94 37.65
N LEU A 445 -68.03 40.95 37.88
CA LEU A 445 -66.64 40.96 37.39
C LEU A 445 -66.58 40.88 35.85
N GLN A 446 -67.40 40.04 35.22
CA GLN A 446 -67.50 40.03 33.74
C GLN A 446 -68.01 41.37 33.19
N SER A 447 -68.97 42.03 33.87
CA SER A 447 -69.44 43.36 33.43
C SER A 447 -68.41 44.50 33.56
N TYR A 448 -67.36 44.32 34.38
CA TYR A 448 -66.25 45.27 34.50
C TYR A 448 -65.11 45.00 33.49
N GLY A 449 -64.93 43.74 33.07
CA GLY A 449 -63.94 43.36 32.04
C GLY A 449 -64.27 43.93 30.64
N ASP A 450 -65.55 43.98 30.28
CA ASP A 450 -66.01 44.52 28.99
C ASP A 450 -65.84 46.05 28.86
N GLN A 451 -65.66 46.79 29.96
CA GLN A 451 -65.45 48.25 29.92
C GLN A 451 -63.97 48.67 29.76
N ALA A 452 -63.01 47.76 29.94
CA ALA A 452 -61.58 48.09 29.86
C ALA A 452 -60.97 47.95 28.45
N VAL A 453 -61.71 47.44 27.47
CA VAL A 453 -61.23 47.21 26.08
C VAL A 453 -61.42 48.44 25.17
N HIS A 454 -62.05 49.52 25.66
CA HIS A 454 -62.37 50.70 24.83
C HIS A 454 -61.51 51.97 24.99
N ASP A 455 -60.53 52.01 25.90
CA ASP A 455 -59.63 53.18 26.03
C ASP A 455 -58.19 52.85 25.61
N LYS A 456 -57.92 52.97 24.31
CA LYS A 456 -56.57 53.25 23.80
C LYS A 456 -56.40 54.78 23.69
N PRO A 457 -55.41 55.41 24.33
CA PRO A 457 -55.16 56.83 24.15
C PRO A 457 -54.50 57.11 22.79
N GLU A 458 -55.18 57.92 21.98
CA GLU A 458 -54.60 58.60 20.82
C GLU A 458 -53.43 59.48 21.27
N THR A 459 -52.22 59.17 20.82
CA THR A 459 -51.07 60.06 20.94
C THR A 459 -50.87 60.78 19.61
N SER A 460 -51.19 62.07 19.65
CA SER A 460 -50.94 63.05 18.61
C SER A 460 -49.44 63.29 18.40
N VAL A 461 -48.97 63.27 17.16
CA VAL A 461 -47.67 63.80 16.72
C VAL A 461 -47.92 64.96 15.74
N PRO A 462 -47.21 66.10 15.85
CA PRO A 462 -47.43 67.26 14.99
C PRO A 462 -46.63 67.22 13.67
N ASP A 463 -47.21 67.85 12.66
CA ASP A 463 -46.66 68.13 11.33
C ASP A 463 -45.36 68.96 11.33
N GLY A 464 -44.46 68.68 10.38
CA GLY A 464 -43.34 69.59 10.08
C GLY A 464 -42.20 69.09 9.17
N LEU A 465 -42.48 68.95 7.86
CA LEU A 465 -41.63 69.22 6.68
C LEU A 465 -40.32 68.43 6.36
N ALA A 466 -40.33 67.89 5.12
CA ALA A 466 -39.35 68.05 4.02
C ALA A 466 -38.37 66.90 3.64
N ASP A 467 -38.66 66.33 2.46
CA ASP A 467 -37.77 66.02 1.32
C ASP A 467 -36.51 65.13 1.45
N ARG A 468 -36.55 63.91 0.85
CA ARG A 468 -35.85 63.52 -0.41
C ARG A 468 -35.82 62.00 -0.68
N ILE A 469 -36.57 61.59 -1.71
CA ILE A 469 -36.17 60.81 -2.93
C ILE A 469 -35.37 59.47 -2.78
N VAL A 470 -36.10 58.32 -2.97
CA VAL A 470 -35.94 57.19 -3.99
C VAL A 470 -34.75 56.19 -3.88
N PRO A 471 -34.83 54.90 -4.33
CA PRO A 471 -35.86 53.83 -4.25
C PRO A 471 -35.29 52.42 -3.91
N GLY A 472 -36.15 51.41 -3.68
CA GLY A 472 -35.73 50.00 -3.71
C GLY A 472 -36.76 49.00 -3.19
N ALA A 473 -37.62 48.50 -4.08
CA ALA A 473 -38.54 47.37 -3.90
C ALA A 473 -37.75 46.02 -3.77
N PRO A 474 -38.37 44.82 -3.59
CA PRO A 474 -39.80 44.50 -3.63
C PRO A 474 -40.38 43.51 -2.60
N ALA A 475 -41.71 43.58 -2.52
CA ALA A 475 -42.74 42.59 -2.23
C ALA A 475 -42.35 41.16 -1.79
N ARG A 476 -42.82 40.76 -0.60
CA ARG A 476 -43.05 39.35 -0.25
C ARG A 476 -44.46 38.93 -0.66
N ALA A 477 -44.50 37.94 -1.54
CA ALA A 477 -45.67 37.21 -1.95
C ALA A 477 -46.20 36.31 -0.82
N ARG A 478 -47.52 36.14 -0.81
CA ARG A 478 -48.26 35.17 0.01
C ARG A 478 -47.92 33.75 -0.43
N HIS A 479 -47.58 32.86 0.50
CA HIS A 479 -47.61 31.42 0.29
C HIS A 479 -48.87 30.80 0.91
N PRO A 480 -49.39 29.70 0.31
CA PRO A 480 -50.66 29.09 0.65
C PRO A 480 -50.53 28.02 1.74
N ALA A 481 -51.68 27.68 2.32
CA ALA A 481 -51.87 26.62 3.29
C ALA A 481 -51.42 25.24 2.75
N CYS A 482 -50.61 24.53 3.54
CA CYS A 482 -50.39 23.09 3.42
C CYS A 482 -51.37 22.35 4.33
N ALA A 483 -52.16 21.46 3.72
CA ALA A 483 -53.00 20.49 4.38
C ALA A 483 -52.44 19.09 4.08
N GLY A 484 -52.46 18.19 5.06
CA GLY A 484 -52.34 16.75 4.86
C GLY A 484 -51.20 16.08 5.63
N LEU A 485 -51.51 15.54 6.81
CA LEU A 485 -50.73 14.46 7.44
C LEU A 485 -51.12 13.11 6.80
N PRO A 486 -50.20 12.15 6.64
CA PRO A 486 -50.50 10.86 6.04
C PRO A 486 -51.15 9.90 7.04
N THR A 487 -52.19 9.22 6.59
CA THR A 487 -52.84 8.11 7.31
C THR A 487 -52.02 6.83 7.10
N PHE A 488 -51.55 6.20 8.16
CA PHE A 488 -50.90 4.88 8.09
C PHE A 488 -51.92 3.78 7.79
N VAL A 489 -51.67 3.02 6.72
CA VAL A 489 -52.40 1.80 6.36
C VAL A 489 -51.56 0.60 6.78
N LEU A 490 -52.05 -0.18 7.74
CA LEU A 490 -51.50 -1.48 8.11
C LEU A 490 -51.79 -2.51 7.01
N VAL A 491 -50.74 -3.10 6.42
CA VAL A 491 -50.82 -4.26 5.52
C VAL A 491 -50.56 -5.54 6.35
N PRO A 492 -51.39 -6.59 6.25
CA PRO A 492 -51.17 -7.82 6.99
C PRO A 492 -50.06 -8.68 6.35
N ALA A 493 -49.23 -9.26 7.23
CA ALA A 493 -48.13 -10.15 6.87
C ALA A 493 -48.65 -11.50 6.35
N ASP A 494 -48.35 -11.83 5.09
CA ASP A 494 -48.52 -13.18 4.56
C ASP A 494 -47.26 -14.03 4.74
N ARG A 495 -47.50 -15.27 5.15
CA ARG A 495 -46.54 -16.33 5.46
C ARG A 495 -45.82 -16.81 4.21
N VAL A 496 -44.50 -16.87 4.25
CA VAL A 496 -43.68 -17.71 3.35
C VAL A 496 -43.15 -18.91 4.13
N ALA A 497 -43.40 -20.10 3.57
CA ALA A 497 -43.01 -21.41 4.09
C ALA A 497 -41.52 -21.72 3.82
N PRO A 498 -40.90 -22.66 4.56
CA PRO A 498 -39.50 -23.01 4.38
C PRO A 498 -39.31 -24.04 3.26
N HIS A 499 -38.33 -23.81 2.38
CA HIS A 499 -37.78 -24.84 1.51
C HIS A 499 -36.46 -25.35 2.08
N ALA A 500 -36.38 -26.67 2.23
CA ALA A 500 -35.18 -27.41 2.56
C ALA A 500 -34.55 -28.02 1.29
N GLY A 501 -33.21 -27.98 1.22
CA GLY A 501 -32.31 -28.95 0.58
C GLY A 501 -32.13 -28.86 -0.95
N VAL A 502 -30.89 -28.69 -1.44
CA VAL A 502 -29.88 -29.75 -1.72
C VAL A 502 -28.48 -29.13 -1.61
#